data_AF-A0A8M1F9G6-F1
#
_entry.id   AF-A0A8M1F9G6-F1
#
_cell.length_a   1.000
_cell.length_b   1.000
_cell.length_c   1.000
_cell.angle_alpha   90.00
_cell.angle_beta   90.00
_cell.angle_gamma   90.00
#
_symmetry.space_group_name_H-M   'P 1'
#
loop_
_entity.id
_entity.type
_entity.pdbx_description
1 polymer ?
#
loop_
_entity_poly.entity_id
_entity_poly.type
_entity_poly.pdbx_seq_one_letter_code
_entity_poly.pdbx_strand_id
1 'polypeptide(L)'
;MAAGLRKRGRAGPATRAAGLCGQWLRRAWQERRLLLLEPRYTLLVAACLCLAEVGITFWVIHRVAYTEIDWKAYMAQVEGVINGTYDYTQLQGDTGPLVYPAGFVYIFMGLYYATGRGTDIRMAQHIFAMLYLATLLLVFLIYHQTCKVPPFVFFFMCCASYRVHSIFVLRLFNDPVAMALLFLSINLLLARRWGWGCCCFSLAVSVKMSVLLFAPGLLFLLLVQFGFRGALPKLGICAVLQDGGKYPVAAEGSLQKEGSTTAPHTQSYPLSHEKIISTLFTSNFIGICFSRSLHYQFYVWYFHTLPYLLWAMPARWLTHLLRLLVLGLIELSWNTYPSTSCSSVALHICHAVILLQLWLGPQPFPKSIQHSKKAH
;
A
#
# COMPACT_ATOMS: atom_id res chain seq x y z
N MET A 1 -74.40 12.30 -34.13
CA MET A 1 -74.12 11.09 -33.33
C MET A 1 -72.62 11.01 -33.05
N ALA A 2 -72.27 10.80 -31.78
CA ALA A 2 -71.01 10.32 -31.21
C ALA A 2 -69.67 11.02 -31.56
N ALA A 3 -69.24 11.88 -30.64
CA ALA A 3 -67.86 12.32 -30.47
C ALA A 3 -67.00 11.20 -29.82
N GLY A 4 -65.92 10.79 -30.49
CA GLY A 4 -64.93 9.84 -29.97
C GLY A 4 -63.73 10.54 -29.35
N LEU A 5 -63.81 10.89 -28.07
CA LEU A 5 -62.69 11.40 -27.26
C LEU A 5 -61.65 10.30 -27.03
N ARG A 6 -60.53 10.36 -27.75
CA ARG A 6 -59.36 9.50 -27.53
C ARG A 6 -58.65 9.93 -26.23
N LYS A 7 -58.94 9.25 -25.11
CA LYS A 7 -58.22 9.40 -23.83
C LYS A 7 -56.74 9.03 -24.02
N ARG A 8 -55.85 10.03 -24.11
CA ARG A 8 -54.40 9.86 -23.85
C ARG A 8 -54.22 9.64 -22.35
N GLY A 9 -54.12 8.38 -21.92
CA GLY A 9 -53.73 8.05 -20.55
C GLY A 9 -52.32 8.59 -20.26
N ARG A 10 -52.20 9.55 -19.34
CA ARG A 10 -50.91 9.96 -18.77
C ARG A 10 -50.38 8.78 -17.95
N ALA A 11 -49.24 8.23 -18.37
CA ALA A 11 -48.52 7.22 -17.60
C ALA A 11 -48.25 7.74 -16.18
N GLY A 12 -48.62 6.96 -15.17
CA GLY A 12 -48.48 7.32 -13.76
C GLY A 12 -47.02 7.54 -13.34
N PRO A 13 -46.77 8.31 -12.27
CA PRO A 13 -45.43 8.62 -11.79
C PRO A 13 -44.59 7.36 -11.48
N ALA A 14 -45.22 6.28 -11.00
CA ALA A 14 -44.57 4.99 -10.75
C ALA A 14 -44.03 4.32 -12.03
N THR A 15 -44.80 4.36 -13.14
CA THR A 15 -44.35 3.82 -14.44
C THR A 15 -43.24 4.67 -15.09
N ARG A 16 -43.18 5.98 -14.82
CA ARG A 16 -42.07 6.84 -15.23
C ARG A 16 -40.80 6.58 -14.43
N ALA A 17 -40.92 6.39 -13.11
CA ALA A 17 -39.78 6.06 -12.25
C ALA A 17 -39.18 4.67 -12.56
N ALA A 18 -40.03 3.66 -12.81
CA ALA A 18 -39.57 2.34 -13.25
C ALA A 18 -38.90 2.37 -14.63
N GLY A 19 -39.42 3.18 -15.56
CA GLY A 19 -38.80 3.41 -16.88
C GLY A 19 -37.44 4.12 -16.79
N LEU A 20 -37.32 5.12 -15.91
CA LEU A 20 -36.06 5.82 -15.62
C LEU A 20 -35.03 4.89 -14.96
N CYS A 21 -35.43 4.09 -13.97
CA CYS A 21 -34.54 3.12 -13.32
C CYS A 21 -34.06 2.05 -14.32
N GLY A 22 -34.95 1.54 -15.17
CA GLY A 22 -34.60 0.58 -16.23
C GLY A 22 -33.75 1.17 -17.36
N GLN A 23 -33.83 2.47 -17.64
CA GLN A 23 -32.93 3.18 -18.57
C GLN A 23 -31.58 3.47 -17.93
N TRP A 24 -31.55 3.81 -16.63
CA TRP A 24 -30.34 4.03 -15.86
C TRP A 24 -29.54 2.74 -15.69
N LEU A 25 -30.21 1.63 -15.35
CA LEU A 25 -29.61 0.28 -15.30
C LEU A 25 -29.06 -0.15 -16.66
N ARG A 26 -29.76 0.15 -17.77
CA ARG A 26 -29.27 -0.15 -19.12
C ARG A 26 -28.08 0.71 -19.53
N ARG A 27 -28.04 2.00 -19.16
CA ARG A 27 -26.86 2.85 -19.35
C ARG A 27 -25.70 2.39 -18.49
N ALA A 28 -25.90 2.14 -17.20
CA ALA A 28 -24.88 1.56 -16.32
C ALA A 28 -24.36 0.21 -16.85
N TRP A 29 -25.21 -0.60 -17.47
CA TRP A 29 -24.81 -1.87 -18.10
C TRP A 29 -24.04 -1.69 -19.41
N GLN A 30 -24.30 -0.63 -20.19
CA GLN A 30 -23.49 -0.28 -21.36
C GLN A 30 -22.15 0.37 -20.94
N GLU A 31 -22.17 1.18 -19.88
CA GLU A 31 -21.02 1.88 -19.31
C GLU A 31 -20.19 1.01 -18.35
N ARG A 32 -20.61 -0.22 -18.03
CA ARG A 32 -19.85 -1.14 -17.16
C ARG A 32 -18.42 -1.36 -17.62
N ARG A 33 -18.18 -1.36 -18.94
CA ARG A 33 -16.82 -1.42 -19.50
C ARG A 33 -16.01 -0.17 -19.18
N LEU A 34 -16.63 1.00 -19.19
CA LEU A 34 -16.00 2.28 -18.83
C LEU A 34 -15.74 2.34 -17.31
N LEU A 35 -16.69 1.90 -16.47
CA LEU A 35 -16.51 1.84 -15.01
C LEU A 35 -15.31 0.98 -14.59
N LEU A 36 -15.09 -0.14 -15.30
CA LEU A 36 -14.03 -1.09 -15.00
C LEU A 36 -12.66 -0.71 -15.60
N LEU A 37 -12.64 0.12 -16.65
CA LEU A 37 -11.42 0.48 -17.38
C LEU A 37 -10.95 1.91 -17.13
N GLU A 38 -11.85 2.85 -16.89
CA GLU A 38 -11.51 4.26 -16.71
C GLU A 38 -11.09 4.57 -15.25
N PRO A 39 -9.88 5.11 -15.04
CA PRO A 39 -9.40 5.48 -13.70
C PRO A 39 -10.25 6.54 -12.99
N ARG A 40 -11.12 7.26 -13.71
CA ARG A 40 -12.02 8.28 -13.14
C ARG A 40 -13.02 7.68 -12.14
N TYR A 41 -13.43 6.44 -12.35
CA TYR A 41 -14.37 5.75 -11.47
C TYR A 41 -13.68 4.96 -10.34
N THR A 42 -12.35 5.12 -10.18
CA THR A 42 -11.56 4.42 -9.15
C THR A 42 -12.16 4.55 -7.76
N LEU A 43 -12.56 5.76 -7.33
CA LEU A 43 -13.12 5.96 -5.99
C LEU A 43 -14.47 5.28 -5.79
N LEU A 44 -15.32 5.26 -6.82
CA LEU A 44 -16.61 4.58 -6.77
C LEU A 44 -16.41 3.06 -6.65
N VAL A 45 -15.57 2.49 -7.51
CA VAL A 45 -15.25 1.06 -7.50
C VAL A 45 -14.56 0.67 -6.18
N ALA A 46 -13.62 1.50 -5.71
CA ALA A 46 -12.96 1.33 -4.42
C ALA A 46 -13.95 1.34 -3.25
N ALA A 47 -14.92 2.26 -3.22
CA ALA A 47 -15.93 2.30 -2.17
C ALA A 47 -16.79 1.04 -2.15
N CYS A 48 -17.25 0.56 -3.33
CA CYS A 48 -17.98 -0.69 -3.44
C CYS A 48 -17.15 -1.90 -2.98
N LEU A 49 -15.86 -1.96 -3.37
CA LEU A 49 -14.95 -3.02 -2.94
C LEU A 49 -14.69 -2.97 -1.44
N CYS A 50 -14.45 -1.79 -0.85
CA CYS A 50 -14.29 -1.64 0.59
C CYS A 50 -15.52 -2.16 1.36
N LEU A 51 -16.74 -1.87 0.88
CA LEU A 51 -17.97 -2.40 1.49
C LEU A 51 -18.07 -3.93 1.37
N ALA A 52 -17.69 -4.50 0.22
CA ALA A 52 -17.64 -5.95 0.04
C ALA A 52 -16.59 -6.60 0.98
N GLU A 53 -15.44 -5.95 1.14
CA GLU A 53 -14.35 -6.39 2.02
C GLU A 53 -14.73 -6.38 3.50
N VAL A 54 -15.59 -5.46 3.95
CA VAL A 54 -16.17 -5.53 5.30
C VAL A 54 -16.93 -6.85 5.50
N GLY A 55 -17.73 -7.26 4.49
CA GLY A 55 -18.46 -8.52 4.52
C GLY A 55 -17.55 -9.75 4.47
N ILE A 56 -16.53 -9.72 3.61
CA ILE A 56 -15.55 -10.83 3.47
C ILE A 56 -14.73 -10.98 4.76
N THR A 57 -14.16 -9.90 5.28
CA THR A 57 -13.39 -9.95 6.53
C THR A 57 -14.23 -10.41 7.71
N PHE A 58 -15.48 -9.94 7.82
CA PHE A 58 -16.42 -10.45 8.82
C PHE A 58 -16.68 -11.95 8.65
N TRP A 59 -16.91 -12.42 7.42
CA TRP A 59 -17.12 -13.84 7.12
C TRP A 59 -15.88 -14.68 7.49
N VAL A 60 -14.68 -14.22 7.12
CA VAL A 60 -13.41 -14.88 7.44
C VAL A 60 -13.24 -15.04 8.96
N ILE A 61 -13.48 -13.98 9.73
CA ILE A 61 -13.39 -14.02 11.21
C ILE A 61 -14.32 -15.11 11.77
N HIS A 62 -15.56 -15.21 11.27
CA HIS A 62 -16.55 -16.12 11.86
C HIS A 62 -16.47 -17.56 11.34
N ARG A 63 -15.94 -17.77 10.12
CA ARG A 63 -15.98 -19.08 9.45
C ARG A 63 -14.63 -19.76 9.33
N VAL A 64 -13.53 -19.03 9.41
CA VAL A 64 -12.18 -19.59 9.30
C VAL A 64 -11.56 -19.66 10.68
N ALA A 65 -10.97 -20.81 11.01
CA ALA A 65 -10.28 -21.00 12.28
C ALA A 65 -9.08 -20.06 12.38
N TYR A 66 -8.91 -19.45 13.55
CA TYR A 66 -7.72 -18.66 13.87
C TYR A 66 -6.47 -19.56 13.86
N THR A 67 -5.38 -19.06 13.29
CA THR A 67 -4.10 -19.78 13.20
C THR A 67 -3.04 -19.01 13.97
N GLU A 68 -2.81 -19.44 15.21
CA GLU A 68 -1.78 -18.90 16.07
C GLU A 68 -0.39 -19.18 15.49
N ILE A 69 0.42 -18.14 15.34
CA ILE A 69 1.84 -18.26 14.97
C ILE A 69 2.66 -17.36 15.88
N ASP A 70 2.51 -16.04 15.71
CA ASP A 70 3.37 -15.08 16.42
C ASP A 70 2.63 -14.25 17.48
N TRP A 71 1.29 -14.27 17.54
CA TRP A 71 0.54 -13.37 18.44
C TRP A 71 0.90 -13.61 19.90
N LYS A 72 0.90 -14.87 20.36
CA LYS A 72 1.36 -15.22 21.72
C LYS A 72 2.80 -14.81 21.99
N ALA A 73 3.69 -15.03 21.02
CA ALA A 73 5.08 -14.62 21.16
C ALA A 73 5.21 -13.10 21.28
N TYR A 74 4.44 -12.33 20.52
CA TYR A 74 4.38 -10.87 20.63
C TYR A 74 3.86 -10.43 22.00
N MET A 75 2.79 -11.05 22.50
CA MET A 75 2.23 -10.72 23.81
C MET A 75 3.22 -11.03 24.95
N ALA A 76 3.92 -12.15 24.88
CA ALA A 76 4.96 -12.52 25.85
C ALA A 76 6.16 -11.55 25.82
N GLN A 77 6.64 -11.19 24.63
CA GLN A 77 7.73 -10.23 24.46
C GLN A 77 7.36 -8.86 25.04
N VAL A 78 6.13 -8.40 24.80
CA VAL A 78 5.61 -7.14 25.34
C VAL A 78 5.43 -7.20 26.85
N GLU A 79 4.91 -8.31 27.38
CA GLU A 79 4.77 -8.53 28.82
C GLU A 79 6.12 -8.47 29.55
N GLY A 80 7.19 -9.01 28.95
CA GLY A 80 8.55 -8.85 29.46
C GLY A 80 8.95 -7.38 29.66
N VAL A 81 8.62 -6.52 28.71
CA VAL A 81 8.88 -5.07 28.81
C VAL A 81 8.00 -4.41 29.87
N ILE A 82 6.72 -4.79 29.95
CA ILE A 82 5.80 -4.29 30.99
C ILE A 82 6.32 -4.64 32.39
N ASN A 83 6.92 -5.82 32.54
CA ASN A 83 7.51 -6.29 33.80
C ASN A 83 8.88 -5.65 34.13
N GLY A 84 9.37 -4.73 33.30
CA GLY A 84 10.60 -3.96 33.54
C GLY A 84 11.86 -4.52 32.89
N THR A 85 11.75 -5.53 32.01
CA THR A 85 12.88 -6.04 31.23
C THR A 85 13.09 -5.16 29.99
N TYR A 86 14.12 -4.32 30.01
CA TYR A 86 14.50 -3.47 28.88
C TYR A 86 15.71 -3.99 28.08
N ASP A 87 16.37 -5.04 28.58
CA ASP A 87 17.43 -5.72 27.86
C ASP A 87 16.83 -6.61 26.76
N TYR A 88 16.99 -6.20 25.50
CA TYR A 88 16.46 -6.90 24.33
C TYR A 88 16.96 -8.35 24.23
N THR A 89 18.15 -8.66 24.75
CA THR A 89 18.69 -10.02 24.71
C THR A 89 17.90 -11.00 25.58
N GLN A 90 17.14 -10.48 26.55
CA GLN A 90 16.32 -11.25 27.49
C GLN A 90 14.85 -11.32 27.07
N LEU A 91 14.43 -10.55 26.06
CA LEU A 91 13.06 -10.52 25.57
C LEU A 91 12.86 -11.61 24.52
N GLN A 92 12.19 -12.69 24.91
CA GLN A 92 11.93 -13.85 24.05
C GLN A 92 10.49 -14.35 24.21
N GLY A 93 9.91 -14.84 23.11
CA GLY A 93 8.65 -15.58 23.11
C GLY A 93 8.83 -16.96 22.50
N ASP A 94 7.72 -17.70 22.37
CA ASP A 94 7.71 -19.08 21.84
C ASP A 94 8.32 -19.19 20.43
N THR A 95 8.28 -18.12 19.63
CA THR A 95 8.84 -18.09 18.26
C THR A 95 10.26 -17.52 18.18
N GLY A 96 10.89 -17.22 19.32
CA GLY A 96 12.26 -16.73 19.39
C GLY A 96 12.40 -15.33 20.00
N PRO A 97 13.63 -14.77 19.98
CA PRO A 97 13.93 -13.48 20.58
C PRO A 97 13.21 -12.33 19.87
N LEU A 98 13.00 -11.23 20.60
CA LEU A 98 12.47 -9.99 20.04
C LEU A 98 13.51 -9.36 19.10
N VAL A 99 13.22 -9.40 17.80
CA VAL A 99 14.06 -8.83 16.74
C VAL A 99 13.47 -7.56 16.13
N TYR A 100 12.32 -7.10 16.63
CA TYR A 100 11.62 -5.93 16.12
C TYR A 100 12.03 -4.65 16.88
N PRO A 101 12.05 -3.47 16.25
CA PRO A 101 12.44 -2.24 16.92
C PRO A 101 11.37 -1.77 17.92
N ALA A 102 11.70 -0.77 18.73
CA ALA A 102 10.86 -0.34 19.86
C ALA A 102 9.43 0.10 19.48
N GLY A 103 9.21 0.60 18.27
CA GLY A 103 7.88 1.00 17.80
C GLY A 103 6.89 -0.18 17.78
N PHE A 104 7.38 -1.39 17.46
CA PHE A 104 6.59 -2.61 17.59
C PHE A 104 6.13 -2.82 19.04
N VAL A 105 7.04 -2.72 20.00
CA VAL A 105 6.75 -2.94 21.43
C VAL A 105 5.67 -1.96 21.91
N TYR A 106 5.78 -0.67 21.60
CA TYR A 106 4.80 0.33 22.04
C TYR A 106 3.40 0.11 21.45
N ILE A 107 3.32 -0.21 20.15
CA ILE A 107 2.03 -0.47 19.51
C ILE A 107 1.40 -1.76 20.05
N PHE A 108 2.18 -2.82 20.18
CA PHE A 108 1.69 -4.10 20.69
C PHE A 108 1.42 -4.07 22.20
N MET A 109 2.04 -3.17 22.96
CA MET A 109 1.64 -2.85 24.34
C MET A 109 0.23 -2.24 24.40
N GLY A 110 -0.10 -1.32 23.49
CA GLY A 110 -1.46 -0.82 23.35
C GLY A 110 -2.47 -1.93 23.03
N LEU A 111 -2.10 -2.85 22.12
CA LEU A 111 -2.93 -4.01 21.78
C LEU A 111 -3.07 -4.99 22.95
N TYR A 112 -1.99 -5.24 23.70
CA TYR A 112 -1.99 -6.09 24.89
C TYR A 112 -3.03 -5.60 25.90
N TYR A 113 -3.05 -4.30 26.22
CA TYR A 113 -4.06 -3.75 27.12
C TYR A 113 -5.48 -3.77 26.52
N ALA A 114 -5.63 -3.47 25.23
CA ALA A 114 -6.94 -3.45 24.57
C ALA A 114 -7.61 -4.83 24.46
N THR A 115 -6.82 -5.91 24.47
CA THR A 115 -7.28 -7.30 24.26
C THR A 115 -7.28 -8.12 25.55
N GLY A 116 -7.27 -7.47 26.72
CA GLY A 116 -7.25 -8.16 28.00
C GLY A 116 -5.99 -9.02 28.17
N ARG A 117 -4.82 -8.39 28.00
CA ARG A 117 -3.49 -9.04 28.04
C ARG A 117 -3.25 -10.04 26.90
N GLY A 118 -3.82 -9.79 25.72
CA GLY A 118 -3.66 -10.66 24.56
C GLY A 118 -4.57 -11.89 24.52
N THR A 119 -5.48 -12.04 25.49
CA THR A 119 -6.35 -13.22 25.60
C THR A 119 -7.59 -13.14 24.72
N ASP A 120 -8.12 -11.92 24.48
CA ASP A 120 -9.25 -11.70 23.59
C ASP A 120 -8.80 -11.63 22.12
N ILE A 121 -8.68 -12.81 21.51
CA ILE A 121 -8.32 -12.95 20.10
C ILE A 121 -9.39 -12.35 19.19
N ARG A 122 -10.68 -12.38 19.56
CA ARG A 122 -11.76 -11.84 18.74
C ARG A 122 -11.63 -10.32 18.62
N MET A 123 -11.37 -9.65 19.73
CA MET A 123 -11.07 -8.22 19.73
C MET A 123 -9.86 -7.91 18.86
N ALA A 124 -8.78 -8.69 18.99
CA ALA A 124 -7.58 -8.53 18.16
C ALA A 124 -7.90 -8.67 16.65
N GLN A 125 -8.66 -9.70 16.26
CA GLN A 125 -9.10 -9.91 14.88
C GLN A 125 -9.91 -8.74 14.32
N HIS A 126 -10.81 -8.15 15.13
CA HIS A 126 -11.57 -6.97 14.72
C HIS A 126 -10.69 -5.73 14.55
N ILE A 127 -9.73 -5.51 15.46
CA ILE A 127 -8.75 -4.42 15.33
C ILE A 127 -7.93 -4.60 14.04
N PHE A 128 -7.46 -5.81 13.75
CA PHE A 128 -6.71 -6.12 12.54
C PHE A 128 -7.54 -6.07 11.26
N ALA A 129 -8.84 -6.37 11.32
CA ALA A 129 -9.76 -6.16 10.20
C ALA A 129 -9.95 -4.66 9.91
N MET A 130 -10.07 -3.82 10.93
CA MET A 130 -10.09 -2.37 10.76
C MET A 130 -8.77 -1.85 10.17
N LEU A 131 -7.64 -2.37 10.63
CA LEU A 131 -6.31 -2.06 10.08
C LEU A 131 -6.19 -2.47 8.60
N TYR A 132 -6.72 -3.64 8.23
CA TYR A 132 -6.78 -4.10 6.84
C TYR A 132 -7.59 -3.15 5.97
N LEU A 133 -8.80 -2.79 6.39
CA LEU A 133 -9.68 -1.87 5.65
C LEU A 133 -9.05 -0.47 5.52
N ALA A 134 -8.42 0.03 6.57
CA ALA A 134 -7.69 1.30 6.53
C ALA A 134 -6.49 1.24 5.56
N THR A 135 -5.74 0.15 5.57
CA THR A 135 -4.63 -0.08 4.63
C THR A 135 -5.14 -0.09 3.19
N LEU A 136 -6.24 -0.79 2.94
CA LEU A 136 -6.85 -0.88 1.62
C LEU A 136 -7.32 0.50 1.12
N LEU A 137 -7.94 1.30 1.99
CA LEU A 137 -8.33 2.68 1.68
C LEU A 137 -7.11 3.54 1.31
N LEU A 138 -6.03 3.49 2.10
CA LEU A 138 -4.80 4.24 1.81
C LEU A 138 -4.19 3.83 0.46
N VAL A 139 -4.23 2.54 0.12
CA VAL A 139 -3.77 2.01 -1.16
C VAL A 139 -4.65 2.54 -2.31
N PHE A 140 -5.97 2.53 -2.16
CA PHE A 140 -6.88 3.10 -3.18
C PHE A 140 -6.69 4.60 -3.40
N LEU A 141 -6.41 5.36 -2.34
CA LEU A 141 -6.10 6.78 -2.46
C LEU A 141 -4.82 7.02 -3.28
N ILE A 142 -3.81 6.16 -3.15
CA ILE A 142 -2.58 6.21 -3.98
C ILE A 142 -2.91 5.90 -5.44
N TYR A 143 -3.70 4.85 -5.69
CA TYR A 143 -4.10 4.48 -7.05
C TYR A 143 -4.96 5.54 -7.73
N HIS A 144 -5.87 6.18 -6.99
CA HIS A 144 -6.65 7.31 -7.48
C HIS A 144 -5.75 8.48 -7.92
N GLN A 145 -4.74 8.82 -7.12
CA GLN A 145 -3.82 9.93 -7.43
C GLN A 145 -2.92 9.66 -8.64
N THR A 146 -2.62 8.38 -8.92
CA THR A 146 -1.75 8.01 -10.05
C THR A 146 -2.51 7.80 -11.35
N CYS A 147 -3.79 7.41 -11.31
CA CYS A 147 -4.63 7.15 -12.49
C CYS A 147 -4.03 6.17 -13.53
N LYS A 148 -3.09 5.29 -13.13
CA LYS A 148 -2.40 4.35 -14.05
C LYS A 148 -3.03 2.97 -14.13
N VAL A 149 -3.68 2.54 -13.05
CA VAL A 149 -4.20 1.18 -12.93
C VAL A 149 -5.71 1.18 -13.20
N PRO A 150 -6.19 0.32 -14.13
CA PRO A 150 -7.62 0.17 -14.38
C PRO A 150 -8.37 -0.38 -13.16
N PRO A 151 -9.58 0.13 -12.85
CA PRO A 151 -10.34 -0.29 -11.66
C PRO A 151 -10.62 -1.79 -11.54
N PHE A 152 -10.76 -2.52 -12.66
CA PHE A 152 -10.99 -3.97 -12.60
C PHE A 152 -9.86 -4.75 -11.91
N VAL A 153 -8.63 -4.22 -11.90
CA VAL A 153 -7.48 -4.87 -11.26
C VAL A 153 -7.64 -4.89 -9.74
N PHE A 154 -8.35 -3.91 -9.17
CA PHE A 154 -8.63 -3.84 -7.74
C PHE A 154 -9.47 -5.02 -7.24
N PHE A 155 -10.28 -5.64 -8.09
CA PHE A 155 -11.01 -6.86 -7.75
C PHE A 155 -10.06 -7.99 -7.33
N PHE A 156 -8.95 -8.17 -8.05
CA PHE A 156 -7.95 -9.19 -7.72
C PHE A 156 -7.16 -8.82 -6.47
N MET A 157 -6.91 -7.53 -6.25
CA MET A 157 -6.22 -7.06 -5.05
C MET A 157 -7.05 -7.29 -3.77
N CYS A 158 -8.37 -7.09 -3.86
CA CYS A 158 -9.29 -7.27 -2.73
C CYS A 158 -9.68 -8.74 -2.58
N CYS A 159 -10.39 -9.29 -3.56
CA CYS A 159 -11.13 -10.53 -3.37
C CYS A 159 -10.31 -11.79 -3.63
N ALA A 160 -9.17 -11.69 -4.34
CA ALA A 160 -8.40 -12.88 -4.73
C ALA A 160 -7.26 -13.23 -3.76
N SER A 161 -6.91 -12.37 -2.79
CA SER A 161 -5.77 -12.64 -1.92
C SER A 161 -6.15 -13.29 -0.60
N TYR A 162 -6.27 -14.62 -0.64
CA TYR A 162 -6.40 -15.46 0.55
C TYR A 162 -5.29 -15.19 1.56
N ARG A 163 -4.05 -15.04 1.06
CA ARG A 163 -2.89 -14.88 1.93
C ARG A 163 -2.88 -13.58 2.70
N VAL A 164 -3.24 -12.46 2.07
CA VAL A 164 -3.25 -11.15 2.73
C VAL A 164 -4.30 -11.13 3.84
N HIS A 165 -5.51 -11.65 3.58
CA HIS A 165 -6.53 -11.84 4.63
C HIS A 165 -6.00 -12.66 5.81
N SER A 166 -5.29 -13.74 5.50
CA SER A 166 -4.75 -14.62 6.51
C SER A 166 -3.62 -13.95 7.33
N ILE A 167 -2.76 -13.15 6.70
CA ILE A 167 -1.71 -12.36 7.38
C ILE A 167 -2.31 -11.35 8.34
N PHE A 168 -3.31 -10.59 7.91
CA PHE A 168 -3.94 -9.56 8.74
C PHE A 168 -4.79 -10.18 9.85
N VAL A 169 -5.78 -11.01 9.50
CA VAL A 169 -6.92 -11.33 10.38
C VAL A 169 -6.79 -12.71 11.04
N LEU A 170 -6.02 -13.63 10.46
CA LEU A 170 -5.88 -15.00 11.01
C LEU A 170 -4.57 -15.23 11.74
N ARG A 171 -3.54 -14.41 11.49
CA ARG A 171 -2.21 -14.52 12.12
C ARG A 171 -1.83 -13.31 12.97
N LEU A 172 -2.43 -12.14 12.73
CA LEU A 172 -2.22 -10.91 13.50
C LEU A 172 -0.74 -10.45 13.51
N PHE A 173 -0.07 -10.53 12.35
CA PHE A 173 1.33 -10.16 12.25
C PHE A 173 1.59 -8.66 12.41
N ASN A 174 2.83 -8.29 12.76
CA ASN A 174 3.21 -6.87 12.81
C ASN A 174 3.39 -6.22 11.43
N ASP A 175 3.60 -6.99 10.36
CA ASP A 175 3.76 -6.47 8.99
C ASP A 175 2.59 -5.58 8.54
N PRO A 176 1.31 -5.98 8.71
CA PRO A 176 0.15 -5.10 8.58
C PRO A 176 0.30 -3.68 9.12
N VAL A 177 0.79 -3.54 10.35
CA VAL A 177 0.92 -2.25 11.03
C VAL A 177 1.98 -1.41 10.33
N ALA A 178 3.14 -1.99 10.05
CA ALA A 178 4.22 -1.32 9.34
C ALA A 178 3.79 -0.87 7.93
N MET A 179 3.07 -1.73 7.19
CA MET A 179 2.59 -1.41 5.85
C MET A 179 1.52 -0.32 5.85
N ALA A 180 0.61 -0.30 6.82
CA ALA A 180 -0.39 0.77 6.96
C ALA A 180 0.28 2.14 7.18
N LEU A 181 1.25 2.22 8.10
CA LEU A 181 2.02 3.44 8.36
C LEU A 181 2.84 3.88 7.14
N LEU A 182 3.41 2.93 6.40
CA LEU A 182 4.10 3.20 5.15
C LEU A 182 3.15 3.78 4.07
N PHE A 183 1.98 3.19 3.85
CA PHE A 183 1.03 3.74 2.86
C PHE A 183 0.47 5.09 3.29
N LEU A 184 0.34 5.35 4.60
CA LEU A 184 0.04 6.68 5.11
C LEU A 184 1.16 7.68 4.80
N SER A 185 2.42 7.30 5.04
CA SER A 185 3.60 8.09 4.66
C SER A 185 3.59 8.44 3.17
N ILE A 186 3.34 7.46 2.31
CA ILE A 186 3.28 7.67 0.85
C ILE A 186 2.16 8.66 0.49
N ASN A 187 0.96 8.53 1.05
CA ASN A 187 -0.12 9.50 0.82
C ASN A 187 0.30 10.92 1.25
N LEU A 188 1.01 11.09 2.36
CA LEU A 188 1.54 12.38 2.81
C LEU A 188 2.62 12.94 1.86
N LEU A 189 3.49 12.08 1.32
CA LEU A 189 4.48 12.46 0.31
C LEU A 189 3.80 12.93 -0.99
N LEU A 190 2.75 12.24 -1.43
CA LEU A 190 1.94 12.66 -2.59
C LEU A 190 1.23 14.00 -2.32
N ALA A 191 0.70 14.19 -1.11
CA ALA A 191 0.13 15.45 -0.65
C ALA A 191 1.16 16.57 -0.37
N ARG A 192 2.44 16.37 -0.74
CA ARG A 192 3.55 17.33 -0.56
C ARG A 192 3.91 17.65 0.89
N ARG A 193 3.41 16.89 1.86
CA ARG A 193 3.75 17.03 3.28
C ARG A 193 4.96 16.17 3.61
N TRP A 194 6.12 16.52 3.05
CA TRP A 194 7.34 15.71 3.12
C TRP A 194 7.87 15.48 4.55
N GLY A 195 7.70 16.43 5.47
CA GLY A 195 8.09 16.27 6.88
C GLY A 195 7.29 15.16 7.56
N TRP A 196 5.97 15.30 7.54
CA TRP A 196 5.04 14.26 8.00
C TRP A 196 5.22 12.93 7.29
N GLY A 197 5.46 12.93 5.97
CA GLY A 197 5.79 11.72 5.22
C GLY A 197 7.02 11.00 5.77
N CYS A 198 8.13 11.71 6.00
CA CYS A 198 9.34 11.16 6.61
C CYS A 198 9.12 10.70 8.06
N CYS A 199 8.34 11.45 8.85
CA CYS A 199 7.95 11.05 10.20
C CYS A 199 7.20 9.72 10.22
N CYS A 200 6.11 9.60 9.43
CA CYS A 200 5.36 8.36 9.30
C CYS A 200 6.19 7.22 8.71
N PHE A 201 7.12 7.51 7.78
CA PHE A 201 8.05 6.51 7.25
C PHE A 201 8.94 5.95 8.36
N SER A 202 9.49 6.82 9.22
CA SER A 202 10.34 6.39 10.34
C SER A 202 9.54 5.61 11.40
N LEU A 203 8.29 6.01 11.67
CA LEU A 203 7.38 5.22 12.50
C LEU A 203 7.10 3.84 11.92
N ALA A 204 6.98 3.71 10.60
CA ALA A 204 6.83 2.40 9.96
C ALA A 204 8.10 1.53 10.12
N VAL A 205 9.29 2.12 9.96
CA VAL A 205 10.58 1.46 10.19
C VAL A 205 10.73 1.00 11.64
N SER A 206 10.26 1.78 12.61
CA SER A 206 10.34 1.41 14.04
C SER A 206 9.40 0.26 14.43
N VAL A 207 8.41 -0.08 13.58
CA VAL A 207 7.61 -1.31 13.74
C VAL A 207 8.30 -2.49 13.07
N LYS A 208 8.77 -2.32 11.83
CA LYS A 208 9.46 -3.39 11.09
C LYS A 208 10.52 -2.83 10.15
N MET A 209 11.74 -3.34 10.27
CA MET A 209 12.89 -2.89 9.46
C MET A 209 12.72 -3.17 7.95
N SER A 210 11.80 -4.04 7.56
CA SER A 210 11.50 -4.33 6.15
C SER A 210 11.07 -3.10 5.35
N VAL A 211 10.56 -2.07 6.01
CA VAL A 211 10.24 -0.78 5.37
C VAL A 211 11.48 -0.09 4.79
N LEU A 212 12.69 -0.43 5.27
CA LEU A 212 13.95 0.09 4.72
C LEU A 212 14.16 -0.27 3.24
N LEU A 213 13.47 -1.26 2.69
CA LEU A 213 13.51 -1.57 1.24
C LEU A 213 13.03 -0.37 0.39
N PHE A 214 12.23 0.54 0.96
CA PHE A 214 11.79 1.78 0.32
C PHE A 214 12.77 2.96 0.54
N ALA A 215 13.72 2.84 1.46
CA ALA A 215 14.59 3.94 1.87
C ALA A 215 15.51 4.48 0.75
N PRO A 216 16.13 3.64 -0.13
CA PRO A 216 16.90 4.14 -1.26
C PRO A 216 16.06 5.01 -2.20
N GLY A 217 14.83 4.58 -2.49
CA GLY A 217 13.86 5.34 -3.27
C GLY A 217 13.47 6.67 -2.60
N LEU A 218 13.19 6.65 -1.29
CA LEU A 218 12.85 7.87 -0.54
C LEU A 218 14.02 8.86 -0.52
N LEU A 219 15.24 8.38 -0.25
CA LEU A 219 16.46 9.20 -0.26
C LEU A 219 16.66 9.86 -1.63
N PHE A 220 16.53 9.09 -2.71
CA PHE A 220 16.63 9.63 -4.06
C PHE A 220 15.60 10.74 -4.32
N LEU A 221 14.33 10.54 -3.92
CA LEU A 221 13.29 11.57 -4.07
C LEU A 221 13.58 12.83 -3.27
N LEU A 222 14.08 12.71 -2.03
CA LEU A 222 14.45 13.85 -1.20
C LEU A 222 15.60 14.64 -1.82
N LEU A 223 16.62 13.95 -2.33
CA LEU A 223 17.77 14.58 -3.00
C LEU A 223 17.36 15.28 -4.30
N VAL A 224 16.48 14.67 -5.11
CA VAL A 224 16.00 15.29 -6.36
C VAL A 224 15.09 16.48 -6.08
N GLN A 225 14.25 16.42 -5.05
CA GLN A 225 13.29 17.48 -4.75
C GLN A 225 13.91 18.67 -4.02
N PHE A 226 14.84 18.44 -3.08
CA PHE A 226 15.36 19.46 -2.16
C PHE A 226 16.88 19.67 -2.25
N GLY A 227 17.59 18.88 -3.06
CA GLY A 227 19.04 18.85 -3.06
C GLY A 227 19.62 18.28 -1.76
N PHE A 228 20.95 18.30 -1.63
CA PHE A 228 21.64 17.74 -0.48
C PHE A 228 21.29 18.47 0.83
N ARG A 229 21.37 19.81 0.85
CA ARG A 229 21.15 20.62 2.06
C ARG A 229 19.71 20.54 2.57
N GLY A 230 18.72 20.54 1.68
CA GLY A 230 17.30 20.42 2.07
C GLY A 230 16.87 19.00 2.44
N ALA A 231 17.59 17.97 1.98
CA ALA A 231 17.35 16.59 2.39
C ALA A 231 17.80 16.31 3.83
N LEU A 232 18.88 16.93 4.30
CA LEU A 232 19.43 16.74 5.65
C LEU A 232 18.40 16.89 6.79
N PRO A 233 17.60 17.98 6.90
CA PRO A 233 16.63 18.09 7.97
C PRO A 233 15.54 17.02 7.90
N LYS A 234 15.15 16.56 6.69
CA LYS A 234 14.16 15.49 6.51
C LYS A 234 14.71 14.11 6.90
N LEU A 235 15.99 13.86 6.60
CA LEU A 235 16.70 12.68 7.10
C LEU A 235 16.91 12.74 8.62
N GLY A 236 17.15 13.94 9.17
CA GLY A 236 17.21 14.19 10.61
C GLY A 236 15.91 13.77 11.31
N ILE A 237 14.74 14.09 10.75
CA ILE A 237 13.44 13.62 11.27
C ILE A 237 13.41 12.07 11.33
N CYS A 238 13.89 11.40 10.28
CA CYS A 238 13.94 9.94 10.27
C CYS A 238 14.88 9.38 11.35
N ALA A 239 16.08 9.95 11.49
CA ALA A 239 17.10 9.48 12.42
C ALA A 239 16.72 9.70 13.89
N VAL A 240 16.18 10.87 14.24
CA VAL A 240 15.84 11.22 15.63
C VAL A 240 14.77 10.30 16.21
N LEU A 241 13.77 9.92 15.40
CA LEU A 241 12.73 8.97 15.80
C LEU A 241 13.26 7.56 16.07
N GLN A 242 14.43 7.21 15.52
CA GLN A 242 15.06 5.89 15.72
C GLN A 242 15.97 5.85 16.96
N ASP A 243 16.53 7.00 17.38
CA ASP A 243 17.45 7.12 18.52
C ASP A 243 16.76 7.52 19.84
N GLY A 244 15.42 7.46 19.91
CA GLY A 244 14.67 7.75 21.13
C GLY A 244 14.66 9.23 21.58
N GLY A 245 15.09 10.16 20.72
CA GLY A 245 15.26 11.58 21.04
C GLY A 245 14.00 12.42 20.91
N LYS A 246 13.62 13.12 21.99
CA LYS A 246 12.60 14.18 22.02
C LYS A 246 12.97 15.33 21.07
N TYR A 247 12.10 15.67 20.11
CA TYR A 247 11.91 17.05 19.66
C TYR A 247 10.41 17.31 19.41
N PRO A 248 9.89 18.48 19.81
CA PRO A 248 8.54 18.89 19.48
C PRO A 248 8.46 19.18 17.97
N VAL A 249 7.37 18.72 17.37
CA VAL A 249 6.88 18.99 16.00
C VAL A 249 6.77 20.50 15.65
N ALA A 250 7.15 21.40 16.56
CA ALA A 250 7.03 22.85 16.44
C ALA A 250 7.97 23.53 15.40
N ALA A 251 8.97 22.83 14.86
CA ALA A 251 9.91 23.42 13.89
C ALA A 251 9.40 23.45 12.43
N GLU A 252 8.25 22.85 12.13
CA GLU A 252 7.76 22.78 10.75
C GLU A 252 7.19 24.12 10.24
N GLY A 253 6.69 24.97 11.14
CA GLY A 253 6.14 26.30 10.81
C GLY A 253 7.17 27.33 10.33
N SER A 254 8.45 27.14 10.67
CA SER A 254 9.55 28.04 10.28
C SER A 254 10.30 27.58 9.02
N LEU A 255 10.35 26.27 8.73
CA LEU A 255 11.09 25.72 7.58
C LEU A 255 10.34 25.77 6.24
N GLN A 256 9.01 25.96 6.26
CA GLN A 256 8.25 26.19 5.02
C GLN A 256 8.41 27.63 4.50
N LYS A 257 9.01 28.52 5.30
CA LYS A 257 9.30 29.92 4.94
C LYS A 257 10.65 30.12 4.24
N GLU A 258 11.54 29.13 4.20
CA GLU A 258 12.84 29.21 3.48
C GLU A 258 12.74 29.00 1.96
N GLY A 259 11.54 29.18 1.38
CA GLY A 259 11.35 29.25 -0.07
C GLY A 259 11.70 30.59 -0.70
N SER A 260 12.24 31.56 0.04
CA SER A 260 12.45 32.94 -0.46
C SER A 260 13.84 33.53 -0.26
N THR A 261 14.90 32.72 -0.12
CA THR A 261 16.28 33.24 -0.14
C THR A 261 16.93 32.90 -1.47
N THR A 262 17.19 33.96 -2.23
CA THR A 262 17.69 34.01 -3.61
C THR A 262 19.03 33.28 -3.78
N ALA A 263 18.97 32.05 -4.30
CA ALA A 263 20.06 31.41 -5.05
C ALA A 263 19.62 31.29 -6.52
N PRO A 264 20.53 31.36 -7.50
CA PRO A 264 20.17 31.47 -8.91
C PRO A 264 19.27 30.32 -9.35
N HIS A 265 18.12 30.70 -9.92
CA HIS A 265 17.02 29.85 -10.36
C HIS A 265 17.48 28.59 -11.11
N THR A 266 17.46 27.44 -10.45
CA THR A 266 17.12 26.19 -11.11
C THR A 266 15.65 25.96 -10.85
N GLN A 267 14.79 26.14 -11.86
CA GLN A 267 13.35 25.87 -11.74
C GLN A 267 13.13 24.38 -11.48
N SER A 268 13.10 23.97 -10.21
CA SER A 268 12.77 22.61 -9.81
C SER A 268 11.25 22.43 -9.91
N TYR A 269 10.76 22.01 -11.08
CA TYR A 269 9.35 21.63 -11.24
C TYR A 269 8.97 20.56 -10.20
N PRO A 270 7.80 20.67 -9.55
CA PRO A 270 7.40 19.71 -8.53
C PRO A 270 7.33 18.29 -9.12
N LEU A 271 7.97 17.32 -8.47
CA LEU A 271 7.99 15.92 -8.92
C LEU A 271 6.58 15.38 -9.14
N SER A 272 6.24 14.80 -10.29
CA SER A 272 4.91 14.23 -10.50
C SER A 272 4.63 13.06 -9.53
N HIS A 273 3.36 12.83 -9.20
CA HIS A 273 2.93 11.71 -8.36
C HIS A 273 3.44 10.35 -8.89
N GLU A 274 3.44 10.19 -10.22
CA GLU A 274 3.99 9.01 -10.90
C GLU A 274 5.47 8.78 -10.59
N LYS A 275 6.30 9.83 -10.58
CA LYS A 275 7.73 9.70 -10.26
C LYS A 275 7.91 9.24 -8.82
N ILE A 276 7.18 9.81 -7.88
CA ILE A 276 7.24 9.46 -6.45
C ILE A 276 6.91 7.96 -6.27
N ILE A 277 5.75 7.52 -6.77
CA ILE A 277 5.31 6.13 -6.60
C ILE A 277 6.20 5.15 -7.35
N SER A 278 6.55 5.47 -8.60
CA SER A 278 7.43 4.59 -9.39
C SER A 278 8.77 4.39 -8.72
N THR A 279 9.39 5.44 -8.18
CA THR A 279 10.67 5.32 -7.47
C THR A 279 10.55 4.48 -6.20
N LEU A 280 9.54 4.74 -5.36
CA LEU A 280 9.36 4.02 -4.09
C LEU A 280 9.04 2.54 -4.32
N PHE A 281 8.09 2.24 -5.21
CA PHE A 281 7.67 0.85 -5.46
C PHE A 281 8.75 0.05 -6.19
N THR A 282 9.50 0.67 -7.11
CA THR A 282 10.62 0.01 -7.78
C THR A 282 11.76 -0.26 -6.80
N SER A 283 12.11 0.69 -5.92
CA SER A 283 13.11 0.49 -4.86
C SER A 283 12.77 -0.72 -4.00
N ASN A 284 11.54 -0.77 -3.49
CA ASN A 284 11.08 -1.90 -2.68
C ASN A 284 11.15 -3.22 -3.45
N PHE A 285 10.65 -3.23 -4.68
CA PHE A 285 10.60 -4.44 -5.49
C PHE A 285 11.98 -5.01 -5.82
N ILE A 286 12.96 -4.15 -6.13
CA ILE A 286 14.36 -4.56 -6.27
C ILE A 286 14.82 -5.23 -4.96
N GLY A 287 14.57 -4.59 -3.82
CA GLY A 287 14.89 -5.16 -2.51
C GLY A 287 14.30 -6.56 -2.26
N ILE A 288 13.02 -6.76 -2.60
CA ILE A 288 12.34 -8.06 -2.51
C ILE A 288 13.02 -9.10 -3.42
N CYS A 289 13.31 -8.75 -4.67
CA CYS A 289 13.91 -9.66 -5.65
C CYS A 289 15.30 -10.16 -5.23
N PHE A 290 16.06 -9.37 -4.47
CA PHE A 290 17.40 -9.71 -4.01
C PHE A 290 17.46 -10.11 -2.52
N SER A 291 16.30 -10.31 -1.88
CA SER A 291 16.25 -10.81 -0.51
C SER A 291 16.70 -12.28 -0.45
N ARG A 292 17.62 -12.61 0.47
CA ARG A 292 18.24 -13.94 0.59
C ARG A 292 17.22 -15.07 0.80
N SER A 293 16.17 -14.81 1.57
CA SER A 293 15.08 -15.74 1.83
C SER A 293 13.76 -14.99 1.82
N LEU A 294 12.69 -15.69 1.43
CA LEU A 294 11.35 -15.13 1.31
C LEU A 294 10.40 -15.89 2.23
N HIS A 295 10.15 -15.32 3.41
CA HIS A 295 9.16 -15.85 4.34
C HIS A 295 7.75 -15.44 3.87
N TYR A 296 6.72 -16.26 4.10
CA TYR A 296 5.37 -16.00 3.59
C TYR A 296 4.77 -14.66 4.03
N GLN A 297 5.22 -14.12 5.17
CA GLN A 297 4.85 -12.79 5.65
C GLN A 297 5.30 -11.66 4.70
N PHE A 298 6.39 -11.86 3.94
CA PHE A 298 6.96 -10.84 3.04
C PHE A 298 6.04 -10.53 1.87
N TYR A 299 5.04 -11.39 1.61
CA TYR A 299 4.08 -11.14 0.55
C TYR A 299 3.37 -9.78 0.70
N VAL A 300 3.02 -9.40 1.94
CA VAL A 300 2.34 -8.13 2.20
C VAL A 300 3.22 -6.91 1.92
N TRP A 301 4.55 -7.06 1.87
CA TRP A 301 5.50 -5.95 1.66
C TRP A 301 5.41 -5.35 0.26
N TYR A 302 4.89 -6.11 -0.71
CA TYR A 302 4.83 -5.67 -2.10
C TYR A 302 3.55 -6.08 -2.83
N PHE A 303 2.69 -6.94 -2.27
CA PHE A 303 1.42 -7.33 -2.88
C PHE A 303 0.62 -6.14 -3.42
N HIS A 304 0.39 -5.13 -2.57
CA HIS A 304 -0.40 -3.95 -2.93
C HIS A 304 0.30 -3.02 -3.94
N THR A 305 1.61 -3.20 -4.18
CA THR A 305 2.38 -2.42 -5.16
C THR A 305 2.46 -3.10 -6.54
N LEU A 306 2.25 -4.42 -6.60
CA LEU A 306 2.33 -5.21 -7.84
C LEU A 306 1.43 -4.69 -8.98
N PRO A 307 0.15 -4.33 -8.76
CA PRO A 307 -0.68 -3.78 -9.83
C PRO A 307 -0.07 -2.51 -10.44
N TYR A 308 0.47 -1.61 -9.61
CA TYR A 308 1.16 -0.44 -10.12
C TYR A 308 2.38 -0.82 -10.96
N LEU A 309 3.25 -1.69 -10.46
CA LEU A 309 4.48 -2.10 -11.17
C LEU A 309 4.19 -2.72 -12.55
N LEU A 310 3.10 -3.47 -12.65
CA LEU A 310 2.67 -4.12 -13.89
C LEU A 310 1.96 -3.17 -14.87
N TRP A 311 1.19 -2.18 -14.40
CA TRP A 311 0.40 -1.28 -15.25
C TRP A 311 0.95 0.13 -15.44
N ALA A 312 1.91 0.57 -14.63
CA ALA A 312 2.49 1.91 -14.73
C ALA A 312 3.24 2.13 -16.05
N MET A 313 3.84 1.08 -16.61
CA MET A 313 4.58 1.17 -17.87
C MET A 313 3.69 0.76 -19.06
N PRO A 314 3.65 1.56 -20.15
CA PRO A 314 3.02 1.15 -21.40
C PRO A 314 3.87 0.08 -22.07
N ALA A 315 3.77 -1.17 -21.59
CA ALA A 315 4.40 -2.31 -22.22
C ALA A 315 3.63 -2.63 -23.51
N ARG A 316 4.30 -2.50 -24.66
CA ARG A 316 3.74 -2.87 -25.97
C ARG A 316 3.54 -4.39 -26.13
N TRP A 317 4.22 -5.19 -25.31
CA TRP A 317 4.25 -6.67 -25.39
C TRP A 317 3.52 -7.39 -24.26
N LEU A 318 3.23 -6.75 -23.12
CA LEU A 318 2.56 -7.39 -21.98
C LEU A 318 1.07 -7.08 -22.00
N THR A 319 0.27 -7.97 -22.56
CA THR A 319 -1.20 -7.83 -22.57
C THR A 319 -1.78 -7.90 -21.16
N HIS A 320 -2.99 -7.37 -20.97
CA HIS A 320 -3.69 -7.44 -19.67
C HIS A 320 -3.81 -8.87 -19.13
N LEU A 321 -4.02 -9.85 -20.01
CA LEU A 321 -4.09 -11.27 -19.63
C LEU A 321 -2.77 -11.77 -19.06
N LEU A 322 -1.64 -11.41 -19.68
CA LEU A 322 -0.32 -11.84 -19.21
C LEU A 322 0.05 -11.17 -17.87
N ARG A 323 -0.34 -9.91 -17.66
CA ARG A 323 -0.19 -9.23 -16.35
C ARG A 323 -0.99 -9.91 -15.25
N LEU A 324 -2.24 -10.29 -15.53
CA LEU A 324 -3.06 -11.05 -14.58
C LEU A 324 -2.49 -12.44 -14.33
N LEU A 325 -1.94 -13.10 -15.35
CA LEU A 325 -1.24 -14.38 -15.19
C LEU A 325 -0.03 -14.24 -14.25
N VAL A 326 0.77 -13.18 -14.40
CA VAL A 326 1.89 -12.89 -13.49
C VAL A 326 1.40 -12.70 -12.05
N LEU A 327 0.33 -11.92 -11.83
CA LEU A 327 -0.25 -11.76 -10.49
C LEU A 327 -0.73 -13.09 -9.91
N GLY A 328 -1.42 -13.90 -10.71
CA GLY A 328 -1.94 -15.21 -10.30
C GLY A 328 -0.83 -16.21 -9.98
N LEU A 329 0.24 -16.26 -10.78
CA LEU A 329 1.41 -17.10 -10.51
C LEU A 329 2.14 -16.67 -9.24
N ILE A 330 2.26 -15.36 -8.99
CA ILE A 330 2.83 -14.86 -7.73
C ILE A 330 1.97 -15.32 -6.54
N GLU A 331 0.66 -15.08 -6.55
CA GLU A 331 -0.24 -15.52 -5.45
C GLU A 331 -0.18 -17.05 -5.26
N LEU A 332 -0.13 -17.84 -6.35
CA LEU A 332 0.02 -19.29 -6.30
C LEU A 332 1.36 -19.72 -5.69
N SER A 333 2.46 -19.11 -6.12
CA SER A 333 3.80 -19.39 -5.61
C SER A 333 3.89 -19.11 -4.12
N TRP A 334 3.28 -18.01 -3.66
CA TRP A 334 3.19 -17.75 -2.22
C TRP A 334 2.34 -18.83 -1.56
N ASN A 335 1.14 -19.14 -2.05
CA ASN A 335 0.24 -20.12 -1.44
C ASN A 335 0.73 -21.57 -1.39
N THR A 336 1.83 -21.91 -2.05
CA THR A 336 2.46 -23.23 -1.98
C THR A 336 3.33 -23.38 -0.72
N TYR A 337 2.93 -24.25 0.22
CA TYR A 337 3.70 -24.55 1.44
C TYR A 337 3.81 -26.07 1.69
N PRO A 338 5.02 -26.63 1.90
CA PRO A 338 6.33 -26.00 1.78
C PRO A 338 6.63 -25.56 0.33
N SER A 339 7.55 -24.62 0.15
CA SER A 339 7.93 -24.15 -1.19
C SER A 339 8.57 -25.29 -2.00
N THR A 340 8.09 -25.48 -3.23
CA THR A 340 8.68 -26.43 -4.19
C THR A 340 9.65 -25.72 -5.13
N SER A 341 10.58 -26.46 -5.77
CA SER A 341 11.43 -25.90 -6.82
C SER A 341 10.63 -25.24 -7.94
N CYS A 342 9.47 -25.82 -8.30
CA CYS A 342 8.57 -25.27 -9.30
C CYS A 342 7.98 -23.92 -8.88
N SER A 343 7.41 -23.82 -7.68
CA SER A 343 6.85 -22.55 -7.17
C SER A 343 7.92 -21.47 -7.02
N SER A 344 9.13 -21.86 -6.61
CA SER A 344 10.27 -20.95 -6.47
C SER A 344 10.74 -20.44 -7.82
N VAL A 345 10.94 -21.30 -8.81
CA VAL A 345 11.32 -20.90 -10.18
C VAL A 345 10.23 -20.02 -10.80
N ALA A 346 8.96 -20.39 -10.66
CA ALA A 346 7.84 -19.59 -11.16
C ALA A 346 7.82 -18.17 -10.57
N LEU A 347 8.08 -18.04 -9.26
CA LEU A 347 8.16 -16.74 -8.59
C LEU A 347 9.33 -15.90 -9.13
N HIS A 348 10.51 -16.49 -9.30
CA HIS A 348 11.69 -15.79 -9.82
C HIS A 348 11.50 -15.37 -11.29
N ILE A 349 10.86 -16.20 -12.12
CA ILE A 349 10.50 -15.83 -13.49
C ILE A 349 9.54 -14.63 -13.48
N CYS A 350 8.49 -14.67 -12.65
CA CYS A 350 7.56 -13.54 -12.52
C CYS A 350 8.27 -12.26 -12.08
N HIS A 351 9.19 -12.36 -11.11
CA HIS A 351 10.01 -11.23 -10.66
C HIS A 351 10.91 -10.68 -11.77
N ALA A 352 11.58 -11.57 -12.52
CA ALA A 352 12.43 -11.19 -13.65
C ALA A 352 11.61 -10.49 -14.76
N VAL A 353 10.39 -10.96 -15.06
CA VAL A 353 9.49 -10.32 -16.03
C VAL A 353 9.13 -8.90 -15.59
N ILE A 354 8.80 -8.69 -14.31
CA ILE A 354 8.48 -7.35 -13.79
C ILE A 354 9.72 -6.45 -13.84
N LEU A 355 10.90 -6.93 -13.43
CA LEU A 355 12.14 -6.15 -13.51
C LEU A 355 12.50 -5.78 -14.95
N LEU A 356 12.38 -6.73 -15.88
CA LEU A 356 12.62 -6.49 -17.30
C LEU A 356 11.65 -5.45 -17.87
N GLN A 357 10.37 -5.51 -17.48
CA GLN A 357 9.40 -4.49 -17.86
C GLN A 357 9.80 -3.10 -17.34
N LEU A 358 10.21 -3.00 -16.08
CA LEU A 358 10.62 -1.73 -15.47
C LEU A 358 11.89 -1.18 -16.13
N TRP A 359 12.81 -2.07 -16.54
CA TRP A 359 14.04 -1.70 -17.24
C TRP A 359 13.79 -1.19 -18.66
N LEU A 360 12.93 -1.86 -19.42
CA LEU A 360 12.64 -1.55 -20.82
C LEU A 360 11.61 -0.43 -21.00
N GLY A 361 10.82 -0.12 -19.98
CA GLY A 361 9.79 0.90 -20.07
C GLY A 361 10.34 2.33 -20.20
N PRO A 362 9.50 3.31 -20.61
CA PRO A 362 9.90 4.71 -20.68
C PRO A 362 10.40 5.20 -19.32
N GLN A 363 11.63 5.70 -19.28
CA GLN A 363 12.22 6.17 -18.03
C GLN A 363 11.43 7.38 -17.49
N PRO A 364 11.06 7.40 -16.18
CA PRO A 364 10.34 8.52 -15.58
C PRO A 364 11.13 9.83 -15.64
N PHE A 365 12.46 9.73 -15.73
CA PHE A 365 13.38 10.85 -15.84
C PHE A 365 13.87 10.98 -17.29
N PRO A 366 13.78 12.16 -17.92
CA PRO A 366 14.38 12.36 -19.23
C PRO A 366 15.88 12.11 -19.11
N LYS A 367 16.45 11.32 -20.03
CA LYS A 367 17.91 11.22 -20.18
C LYS A 367 18.40 12.64 -20.47
N SER A 368 19.22 13.20 -19.58
CA SER A 368 19.80 14.51 -19.79
C SER A 368 20.52 14.53 -21.14
N ILE A 369 20.23 15.59 -21.89
CA ILE A 369 20.57 15.86 -23.27
C ILE A 369 22.06 15.60 -23.56
N GLN A 370 22.32 14.97 -24.71
CA GLN A 370 23.63 14.87 -25.36
C GLN A 370 24.37 16.19 -25.21
N HIS A 371 25.65 16.14 -24.82
CA HIS A 371 26.55 17.26 -25.04
C HIS A 371 26.38 17.73 -26.47
N SER A 372 25.77 18.91 -26.66
CA SER A 372 25.79 19.64 -27.90
C SER A 372 27.26 19.77 -28.27
N LYS A 373 27.72 18.98 -29.24
CA LYS A 373 28.98 19.23 -29.92
C LYS A 373 28.88 20.67 -30.39
N LYS A 374 29.61 21.57 -29.73
CA LYS A 374 29.85 22.91 -30.27
C LYS A 374 30.54 22.67 -31.60
N ALA A 375 29.83 22.92 -32.70
CA ALA A 375 30.48 23.21 -33.96
C ALA A 375 31.16 24.57 -33.77
N HIS A 376 32.48 24.55 -33.70
CA HIS A 376 33.34 25.67 -34.05
C HIS A 376 34.57 25.10 -34.75
#